data_AF-A0A6V8LYE3-F1
#
_entry.id   AF-A0A6V8LYE3-F1
#
_cell.length_a   1.000
_cell.length_b   1.000
_cell.length_c   1.000
_cell.angle_alpha   90.00
_cell.angle_beta   90.00
_cell.angle_gamma   90.00
#
_symmetry.space_group_name_H-M   'P 1'
#
loop_
_entity.id
_entity.type
_entity.pdbx_description
1 polymer ?
#
loop_
_entity_poly.entity_id
_entity_poly.type
_entity_poly.pdbx_seq_one_letter_code
_entity_poly.pdbx_strand_id
1 'polypeptide(L)'
;MFTPEAVLGAARSLYAWLARREVAVSGACLRCGACCESLCLTAEGGLITVPERFEALVREDPGFARFRITGRTPTGVLLFACNLLTDRRCGDYASRLALCRDYPRPSTWLAGHDLLPGCGFRIELRRKCERLPT
;
A
#
# COMPACT_ATOMS: atom_id res chain seq x y z
N MET A 1 -10.75 -18.71 -11.31
CA MET A 1 -11.59 -17.51 -11.32
C MET A 1 -10.66 -16.32 -11.13
N PHE A 2 -10.54 -15.42 -12.09
CA PHE A 2 -9.67 -14.24 -11.95
C PHE A 2 -10.34 -13.23 -11.04
N THR A 3 -9.61 -12.65 -10.09
CA THR A 3 -10.16 -11.59 -9.25
C THR A 3 -10.30 -10.30 -10.07
N PRO A 4 -11.32 -9.48 -9.81
CA PRO A 4 -11.53 -8.23 -10.56
C PRO A 4 -10.32 -7.29 -10.45
N GLU A 5 -9.61 -7.27 -9.33
CA GLU A 5 -8.38 -6.48 -9.17
C GLU A 5 -7.27 -6.97 -10.11
N ALA A 6 -7.11 -8.28 -10.30
CA ALA A 6 -6.10 -8.83 -11.20
C ALA A 6 -6.39 -8.46 -12.66
N VAL A 7 -7.65 -8.49 -13.09
CA VAL A 7 -8.06 -8.07 -14.44
C VAL A 7 -7.83 -6.57 -14.64
N LEU A 8 -8.24 -5.75 -13.67
CA LEU A 8 -8.04 -4.31 -13.71
C LEU A 8 -6.55 -3.94 -13.71
N GLY A 9 -5.75 -4.61 -12.89
CA GLY A 9 -4.31 -4.43 -12.82
C GLY A 9 -3.60 -4.81 -14.12
N ALA A 10 -3.97 -5.94 -14.73
CA ALA A 10 -3.48 -6.33 -16.05
C ALA A 10 -3.85 -5.29 -17.12
N ALA A 11 -5.09 -4.79 -17.12
CA ALA A 11 -5.54 -3.75 -18.04
C ALA A 11 -4.77 -2.43 -17.85
N ARG A 12 -4.57 -1.98 -16.60
CA ARG A 12 -3.78 -0.79 -16.26
C ARG A 12 -2.33 -0.92 -16.72
N SER A 13 -1.73 -2.08 -16.47
CA SER A 13 -0.36 -2.39 -16.85
C SER A 13 -0.19 -2.42 -18.37
N LEU A 14 -1.12 -3.07 -19.07
CA LEU A 14 -1.14 -3.13 -20.53
C LEU A 14 -1.32 -1.73 -21.13
N TYR A 15 -2.24 -0.93 -20.60
CA TYR A 15 -2.46 0.44 -21.05
C TYR A 15 -1.21 1.31 -20.85
N ALA A 16 -0.60 1.29 -19.66
CA ALA A 16 0.60 2.05 -19.37
C ALA A 16 1.76 1.65 -20.30
N TRP A 17 1.90 0.35 -20.57
CA TRP A 17 2.89 -0.17 -21.51
C TRP A 17 2.65 0.29 -22.95
N LEU A 18 1.42 0.12 -23.48
CA LEU A 18 1.03 0.54 -24.83
C LEU A 18 1.17 2.06 -25.01
N ALA A 19 0.77 2.83 -24.01
CA ALA A 19 0.85 4.29 -24.04
C ALA A 19 2.27 4.83 -23.76
N ARG A 20 3.25 3.95 -23.49
CA ARG A 20 4.62 4.30 -23.08
C ARG A 20 4.66 5.29 -21.91
N ARG A 21 3.75 5.08 -20.96
CA ARG A 21 3.63 5.89 -19.75
C ARG A 21 4.22 5.17 -18.54
N GLU A 22 4.69 5.95 -17.58
CA GLU A 22 5.05 5.49 -16.25
C GLU A 22 4.00 5.97 -15.23
N VAL A 23 3.83 5.17 -14.19
CA VAL A 23 2.94 5.50 -13.07
C VAL A 23 3.76 6.29 -12.05
N ALA A 24 3.46 7.58 -11.95
CA ALA A 24 4.02 8.45 -10.93
C ALA A 24 3.02 8.63 -9.79
N VAL A 25 3.54 8.79 -8.58
CA VAL A 25 2.77 9.14 -7.39
C VAL A 25 3.11 10.58 -7.04
N SER A 26 2.09 11.42 -6.88
CA SER A 26 2.22 12.81 -6.46
C SER A 26 1.37 13.08 -5.21
N GLY A 27 1.54 14.24 -4.59
CA GLY A 27 0.83 14.62 -3.37
C GLY A 27 1.53 14.17 -2.09
N ALA A 28 0.78 14.15 -0.98
CA ALA A 28 1.35 13.88 0.34
C ALA A 28 0.33 13.23 1.28
N CYS A 29 0.84 12.58 2.32
CA CYS A 29 0.02 12.00 3.38
C CYS A 29 -0.65 13.12 4.21
N LEU A 30 -1.98 13.11 4.28
CA LEU A 30 -2.77 14.08 5.06
C LEU A 30 -2.84 13.77 6.56
N ARG A 31 -2.13 12.73 7.02
CA ARG A 31 -2.19 12.25 8.41
C ARG A 31 -3.62 11.90 8.88
N CYS A 32 -4.49 11.49 7.96
CA CYS A 32 -5.90 11.19 8.21
C CYS A 32 -6.17 9.84 8.89
N GLY A 33 -5.15 9.02 9.12
CA GLY A 33 -5.28 7.74 9.83
C GLY A 33 -5.95 6.61 9.05
N ALA A 34 -6.60 6.88 7.90
CA ALA A 34 -7.35 5.87 7.15
C ALA A 34 -6.51 4.64 6.75
N CYS A 35 -5.27 4.83 6.28
CA CYS A 35 -4.38 3.71 5.94
C CYS A 35 -3.83 2.97 7.18
N CYS A 36 -3.96 3.54 8.37
CA CYS A 36 -3.55 2.92 9.63
C CYS A 36 -4.67 2.06 10.24
N GLU A 37 -5.92 2.25 9.84
CA GLU A 37 -7.08 1.48 10.34
C GLU A 37 -7.24 0.13 9.64
N SER A 38 -6.89 0.06 8.36
CA SER A 38 -6.97 -1.16 7.56
C SER A 38 -5.85 -1.19 6.53
N LEU A 39 -4.92 -2.13 6.71
CA LEU A 39 -3.80 -2.36 5.82
C LEU A 39 -3.56 -3.86 5.61
N CYS A 40 -3.07 -4.21 4.42
CA CYS A 40 -2.56 -5.54 4.13
C CYS A 40 -1.02 -5.48 4.11
N LEU A 41 -0.38 -6.34 4.88
CA LEU A 41 1.07 -6.45 4.92
C LEU A 41 1.57 -7.47 3.89
N THR A 42 2.78 -7.23 3.38
CA THR A 42 3.48 -8.20 2.52
C THR A 42 4.76 -8.67 3.18
N ALA A 43 5.02 -9.98 3.13
CA ALA A 43 6.26 -10.63 3.55
C ALA A 43 6.71 -11.59 2.44
N GLU A 44 8.03 -11.73 2.23
CA GLU A 44 8.62 -12.64 1.23
C GLU A 44 8.05 -12.45 -0.20
N GLY A 45 7.65 -11.23 -0.55
CA GLY A 45 7.08 -10.92 -1.88
C GLY A 45 5.60 -11.24 -2.05
N GLY A 46 4.89 -11.69 -0.99
CA GLY A 46 3.46 -11.99 -1.02
C GLY A 46 2.68 -11.35 0.12
N LEU A 47 1.35 -11.31 0.00
CA LEU A 47 0.46 -10.87 1.07
C LEU A 47 0.48 -11.88 2.24
N ILE A 48 0.40 -11.38 3.46
CA ILE A 48 0.32 -12.23 4.65
C ILE A 48 -1.11 -12.75 4.80
N THR A 49 -1.27 -14.07 4.80
CA THR A 49 -2.56 -14.76 4.93
C THR A 49 -2.71 -15.52 6.25
N VAL A 50 -1.59 -15.80 6.94
CA VAL A 50 -1.56 -16.59 8.18
C VAL A 50 -0.75 -15.86 9.28
N PRO A 51 -1.17 -15.94 10.56
CA PRO A 51 -0.52 -15.21 11.66
C PRO A 51 0.95 -15.56 11.86
N GLU A 52 1.34 -16.80 11.61
CA GLU A 52 2.70 -17.31 11.83
C GLU A 52 3.71 -16.58 10.92
N ARG A 53 3.28 -16.19 9.71
CA ARG A 53 4.08 -15.36 8.80
C ARG A 53 4.24 -13.93 9.33
N PHE A 54 3.22 -13.40 10.00
CA PHE A 54 3.33 -12.10 10.65
C PHE A 54 4.29 -12.16 11.85
N GLU A 55 4.23 -13.23 12.66
CA GLU A 55 5.18 -13.44 13.75
C GLU A 55 6.62 -13.58 13.25
N ALA A 56 6.84 -14.27 12.14
CA ALA A 56 8.15 -14.32 11.48
C ALA A 56 8.62 -12.92 11.04
N LEU A 57 7.75 -12.14 10.38
CA LEU A 57 8.06 -10.77 9.99
C LEU A 57 8.42 -9.89 11.19
N VAL A 58 7.71 -10.02 12.31
CA VAL A 58 8.02 -9.26 13.53
C VAL A 58 9.36 -9.69 14.15
N ARG A 59 9.74 -10.96 14.05
CA ARG A 59 11.07 -11.43 14.49
C ARG A 59 12.19 -10.86 13.61
N GLU A 60 11.96 -10.72 12.32
CA GLU A 60 12.93 -10.16 11.37
C GLU A 60 13.04 -8.64 11.46
N ASP A 61 11.90 -7.95 11.54
CA ASP A 61 11.80 -6.51 11.73
C ASP A 61 10.83 -6.20 12.89
N PRO A 62 11.38 -6.00 14.11
CA PRO A 62 10.58 -5.68 15.31
C PRO A 62 9.71 -4.42 15.15
N GLY A 63 10.01 -3.56 14.18
CA GLY A 63 9.20 -2.40 13.86
C GLY A 63 7.74 -2.76 13.53
N PHE A 64 7.50 -3.95 12.96
CA PHE A 64 6.16 -4.44 12.61
C PHE A 64 5.32 -4.87 13.82
N ALA A 65 5.91 -5.00 15.02
CA ALA A 65 5.15 -5.28 16.26
C ALA A 65 4.09 -4.21 16.59
N ARG A 66 4.19 -3.02 15.96
CA ARG A 66 3.19 -1.95 16.07
C ARG A 66 1.86 -2.27 15.39
N PHE A 67 1.78 -3.33 14.58
CA PHE A 67 0.56 -3.73 13.90
C PHE A 67 -0.15 -4.85 14.65
N ARG A 68 -1.48 -4.85 14.63
CA ARG A 68 -2.33 -5.93 15.14
C ARG A 68 -3.25 -6.44 14.06
N ILE A 69 -3.53 -7.74 14.07
CA ILE A 69 -4.50 -8.36 13.17
C ILE A 69 -5.91 -7.92 13.60
N THR A 70 -6.70 -7.41 12.66
CA THR A 70 -8.09 -6.98 12.88
C THR A 70 -9.12 -7.85 12.20
N GLY A 71 -8.70 -8.65 11.22
CA GLY A 71 -9.60 -9.55 10.51
C GLY A 71 -8.95 -10.17 9.30
N ARG A 72 -9.78 -10.59 8.34
CA ARG A 72 -9.36 -11.15 7.06
C ARG A 72 -10.22 -10.62 5.93
N THR A 73 -9.65 -10.47 4.75
CA THR A 73 -10.40 -10.24 3.51
C THR A 73 -11.16 -11.51 3.10
N PRO A 74 -12.15 -11.44 2.20
CA PRO A 74 -12.80 -12.61 1.62
C PRO A 74 -11.83 -13.57 0.91
N THR A 75 -10.69 -13.05 0.45
CA THR A 75 -9.61 -13.84 -0.19
C THR A 75 -8.63 -14.47 0.81
N GLY A 76 -8.86 -14.29 2.12
CA GLY A 76 -8.04 -14.88 3.18
C GLY A 76 -6.78 -14.10 3.55
N VAL A 77 -6.62 -12.87 3.04
CA VAL A 77 -5.50 -11.98 3.40
C VAL A 77 -5.77 -11.37 4.77
N LEU A 78 -4.75 -11.34 5.65
CA LEU A 78 -4.89 -10.72 6.96
C LEU A 78 -5.01 -9.19 6.83
N LEU A 79 -5.98 -8.63 7.54
CA LEU A 79 -6.12 -7.20 7.73
C LEU A 79 -5.45 -6.80 9.02
N PHE A 80 -4.75 -5.67 8.98
CA PHE A 80 -4.02 -5.11 10.10
C PHE A 80 -4.47 -3.69 10.41
N ALA A 81 -4.30 -3.29 11.67
CA ALA A 81 -4.36 -1.90 12.11
C ALA A 81 -3.08 -1.54 12.86
N CYS A 82 -2.69 -0.27 12.80
CA CYS A 82 -1.56 0.26 13.55
C CYS A 82 -2.00 0.66 14.97
N ASN A 83 -1.29 0.17 15.98
CA ASN A 83 -1.53 0.49 17.39
C ASN A 83 -1.15 1.94 17.75
N LEU A 84 -0.40 2.63 16.89
CA LEU A 84 0.02 4.02 17.07
C LEU A 84 -0.98 5.02 16.44
N LEU A 85 -2.18 4.57 16.10
CA LEU A 85 -3.27 5.45 15.65
C LEU A 85 -3.94 6.09 16.88
N THR A 86 -4.00 7.41 16.92
CA THR A 86 -4.61 8.18 18.01
C THR A 86 -5.46 9.29 17.42
N ASP A 87 -6.72 9.45 17.86
CA ASP A 87 -7.66 10.47 17.37
C ASP A 87 -7.78 10.52 15.82
N ARG A 88 -7.77 9.34 15.19
CA ARG A 88 -7.77 9.17 13.72
C ARG A 88 -6.57 9.82 13.04
N ARG A 89 -5.43 9.94 13.73
CA ARG A 89 -4.18 10.48 13.22
C ARG A 89 -3.02 9.57 13.56
N CYS A 90 -2.02 9.55 12.68
CA CYS A 90 -0.79 8.81 12.94
C CYS A 90 -0.04 9.46 14.11
N GLY A 91 0.05 8.74 15.23
CA GLY A 91 0.69 9.20 16.47
C GLY A 91 2.22 9.23 16.40
N ASP A 92 2.81 8.40 15.54
CA ASP A 92 4.27 8.34 15.32
C ASP A 92 4.62 8.62 13.85
N TYR A 93 4.26 9.81 13.39
CA TYR A 93 4.45 10.18 11.99
C TYR A 93 5.93 10.37 11.60
N ALA A 94 6.77 10.81 12.54
CA ALA A 94 8.19 11.04 12.31
C ALA A 94 8.96 9.72 12.14
N SER A 95 8.65 8.72 12.96
CA SER A 95 9.36 7.42 12.98
C SER A 95 8.58 6.32 12.23
N ARG A 96 7.84 6.71 11.19
CA ARG A 96 7.11 5.79 10.32
C ARG A 96 8.04 4.70 9.78
N LEU A 97 7.52 3.48 9.63
CA LEU A 97 8.22 2.41 8.92
C LEU A 97 8.34 2.72 7.43
N ALA A 98 9.29 2.09 6.74
CA ALA A 98 9.47 2.23 5.29
C ALA A 98 8.15 1.97 4.54
N LEU A 99 7.41 0.92 4.90
CA LEU A 99 6.08 0.64 4.35
C LEU A 99 5.13 1.85 4.40
N CYS A 100 5.11 2.58 5.51
CA CYS A 100 4.24 3.75 5.70
C CYS A 100 4.78 5.01 5.04
N ARG A 101 6.11 5.12 4.83
CA ARG A 101 6.76 6.23 4.13
C ARG A 101 6.62 6.11 2.62
N ASP A 102 6.76 4.89 2.12
CA ASP A 102 6.69 4.56 0.69
C ASP A 102 5.24 4.44 0.19
N TYR A 103 4.25 4.53 1.09
CA TYR A 103 2.85 4.50 0.70
C TYR A 103 2.46 5.81 -0.01
N PRO A 104 1.77 5.74 -1.16
CA PRO A 104 1.38 4.55 -1.91
C PRO A 104 2.46 4.14 -2.94
N ARG A 105 2.63 2.82 -3.17
CA ARG A 105 3.55 2.32 -4.20
C ARG A 105 2.85 2.26 -5.56
N PRO A 106 3.48 2.70 -6.67
CA PRO A 106 2.90 2.60 -8.02
C PRO A 106 2.46 1.18 -8.40
N SER A 107 3.20 0.17 -7.92
CA SER A 107 2.90 -1.25 -8.13
C SER A 107 1.55 -1.66 -7.52
N THR A 108 1.12 -1.05 -6.42
CA THR A 108 -0.19 -1.31 -5.81
C THR A 108 -1.32 -0.87 -6.74
N TRP A 109 -1.17 0.27 -7.41
CA TRP A 109 -2.15 0.75 -8.38
C TRP A 109 -2.18 -0.10 -9.66
N LEU A 110 -0.99 -0.51 -10.13
CA LEU A 110 -0.83 -1.44 -11.24
C LEU A 110 -1.35 -2.84 -10.93
N ALA A 111 -1.41 -3.24 -9.66
CA ALA A 111 -2.06 -4.47 -9.22
C ALA A 111 -3.60 -4.35 -9.13
N GLY A 112 -4.16 -3.20 -9.51
CA GLY A 112 -5.61 -2.98 -9.57
C GLY A 112 -6.23 -2.42 -8.28
N HIS A 113 -5.41 -2.01 -7.30
CA HIS A 113 -5.92 -1.40 -6.07
C HIS A 113 -5.92 0.12 -6.18
N ASP A 114 -7.01 0.75 -5.75
CA ASP A 114 -7.11 2.21 -5.72
C ASP A 114 -6.67 2.81 -4.38
N LEU A 115 -6.41 4.11 -4.40
CA LEU A 115 -6.17 4.87 -3.19
C LEU A 115 -7.45 4.92 -2.34
N LEU A 116 -7.27 5.02 -1.03
CA LEU A 116 -8.40 5.18 -0.12
C LEU A 116 -9.17 6.47 -0.42
N PRO A 117 -10.50 6.48 -0.19
CA PRO A 117 -11.30 7.69 -0.36
C PRO A 117 -10.73 8.86 0.47
N GLY A 118 -10.60 10.04 -0.17
CA GLY A 118 -10.06 11.23 0.49
C GLY A 118 -8.54 11.20 0.74
N CYS A 119 -7.80 10.28 0.13
CA CYS A 119 -6.34 10.25 0.19
C CYS A 119 -5.73 11.52 -0.45
N GLY A 120 -4.68 12.08 0.17
CA GLY A 120 -3.96 13.25 -0.36
C GLY A 120 -2.92 12.93 -1.44
N PHE A 121 -2.68 11.65 -1.70
CA PHE A 121 -1.87 11.21 -2.81
C PHE A 121 -2.71 11.11 -4.09
N ARG A 122 -2.03 11.22 -5.24
CA ARG A 122 -2.63 11.08 -6.56
C ARG A 122 -1.76 10.18 -7.42
N ILE A 123 -2.42 9.43 -8.31
CA ILE A 123 -1.75 8.60 -9.31
C ILE A 123 -1.79 9.34 -10.64
N GLU A 124 -0.63 9.47 -11.27
CA GLU A 124 -0.46 10.15 -12.55
C GLU A 124 0.21 9.24 -13.57
N LEU A 125 -0.27 9.27 -14.82
CA LEU A 125 0.36 8.56 -15.92
C LEU A 125 1.18 9.55 -16.75
N ARG A 126 2.49 9.57 -16.52
CA ARG A 126 3.45 10.46 -17.17
C ARG A 126 4.12 9.77 -18.35
N ARG A 127 4.60 10.51 -19.35
CA ARG A 127 5.38 9.90 -20.45
C ARG A 127 6.76 9.53 -19.95
N LYS A 128 7.30 8.36 -20.34
CA LYS A 128 8.65 7.86 -19.98
C LYS A 128 9.84 8.75 -20.39
N CYS A 129 9.61 9.96 -20.89
CA CYS A 129 10.64 10.88 -21.40
C CYS A 129 10.57 12.28 -20.77
N GLU A 130 9.81 12.46 -19.71
CA GLU A 130 9.78 13.73 -18.96
C GLU A 130 10.68 13.59 -17.73
N ARG A 131 12.00 13.61 -17.98
CA ARG A 131 12.98 13.79 -16.91
C ARG A 131 12.74 15.18 -16.32
N LEU A 132 12.34 15.24 -15.05
CA LEU A 132 12.37 16.48 -14.28
C LEU A 132 13.80 17.06 -14.32
N PRO A 133 13.99 18.35 -14.61
CA PRO A 133 15.26 18.99 -14.31
C PRO A 133 15.48 18.90 -12.79
N THR A 134 16.64 18.39 -12.42
CA THR A 134 17.16 18.35 -11.05
C THR A 134 17.26 19.74 -10.46
#